data_AF-A0A6C0HW06-F1
#
_entry.id   AF-A0A6C0HW06-F1
#
_cell.length_a   1.000
_cell.length_b   1.000
_cell.length_c   1.000
_cell.angle_alpha   90.00
_cell.angle_beta   90.00
_cell.angle_gamma   90.00
#
_symmetry.space_group_name_H-M   'P 1'
#
loop_
_entity.id
_entity.type
_entity.pdbx_description
1 polymer ?
#
loop_
_entity_poly.entity_id
_entity_poly.type
_entity_poly.pdbx_seq_one_letter_code
_entity_poly.pdbx_strand_id
1 'polypeptide(L)'
;MTTDRIKNINNFIDSILSQEEWDNDYNKRIDFLINKYIKQLTKFNYIIKDEIDSLKMGGYVKYINDMDELIWAGALYKIDSNYIYTIKDNQIIKINKFKNIIFYKNHITQQDKTRDIFITSLDKYK
;
A
#
# COMPACT_ATOMS: atom_id res chain seq x y z
N MET A 1 -33.06 15.57 -18.43
CA MET A 1 -33.37 14.27 -17.77
C MET A 1 -32.17 13.65 -17.04
N THR A 2 -30.92 13.95 -17.39
CA THR A 2 -29.71 13.45 -16.70
C THR A 2 -29.42 14.16 -15.37
N THR A 3 -29.82 15.43 -15.24
CA THR A 3 -29.49 16.31 -14.12
C THR A 3 -30.22 15.93 -12.82
N ASP A 4 -31.49 15.56 -12.90
CA ASP A 4 -32.29 15.18 -11.72
C ASP A 4 -31.85 13.84 -11.13
N ARG A 5 -31.38 12.93 -11.99
CA ARG A 5 -30.88 11.61 -11.58
C ARG A 5 -29.55 11.72 -10.82
N ILE A 6 -28.64 12.56 -11.30
CA ILE A 6 -27.36 12.86 -10.61
C ILE A 6 -27.62 13.57 -9.28
N LYS A 7 -28.56 14.52 -9.25
CA LYS A 7 -28.95 15.23 -8.03
C LYS A 7 -29.53 14.29 -6.97
N ASN A 8 -30.35 13.33 -7.38
CA ASN A 8 -30.90 12.32 -6.47
C ASN A 8 -29.84 11.33 -5.97
N ILE A 9 -28.85 10.98 -6.78
CA ILE A 9 -27.73 10.13 -6.36
C ILE A 9 -26.86 10.87 -5.33
N ASN A 10 -26.54 12.13 -5.56
CA ASN A 10 -25.77 12.93 -4.62
C ASN A 10 -26.52 13.13 -3.30
N ASN A 11 -27.81 13.47 -3.36
CA ASN A 11 -28.66 13.60 -2.18
C ASN A 11 -28.77 12.27 -1.39
N PHE A 12 -28.75 11.12 -2.08
CA PHE A 12 -28.75 9.82 -1.44
C PHE A 12 -27.41 9.50 -0.76
N ILE A 13 -26.29 9.78 -1.43
CA ILE A 13 -24.95 9.60 -0.87
C ILE A 13 -24.76 10.49 0.36
N ASP A 14 -25.18 11.75 0.28
CA ASP A 14 -25.13 12.71 1.41
C ASP A 14 -26.05 12.31 2.57
N SER A 15 -27.07 11.46 2.32
CA SER A 15 -28.00 10.97 3.35
C SER A 15 -27.54 9.71 4.06
N ILE A 16 -26.51 9.02 3.57
CA ILE A 16 -26.09 7.73 4.10
C ILE A 16 -25.06 7.87 5.23
N LEU A 17 -24.09 8.79 5.10
CA LEU A 17 -23.09 9.10 6.13
C LEU A 17 -22.56 10.52 5.88
N SER A 18 -22.35 11.30 6.93
CA SER A 18 -21.60 12.55 6.83
C SER A 18 -20.12 12.26 6.46
N GLN A 19 -19.44 13.23 5.84
CA GLN A 19 -18.02 13.09 5.49
C GLN A 19 -17.17 12.76 6.72
N GLU A 20 -17.49 13.34 7.89
CA GLU A 20 -16.82 13.03 9.16
C GLU A 20 -17.03 11.59 9.62
N GLU A 21 -18.24 11.04 9.48
CA GLU A 21 -18.52 9.63 9.82
C GLU A 21 -17.80 8.67 8.88
N TRP A 22 -17.72 9.01 7.59
CA TRP A 22 -16.98 8.24 6.59
C TRP A 22 -15.47 8.24 6.88
N ASP A 23 -14.89 9.40 7.19
CA ASP A 23 -13.48 9.52 7.54
C ASP A 23 -13.16 8.76 8.84
N ASN A 24 -14.08 8.78 9.80
CA ASN A 24 -13.93 8.05 11.06
C ASN A 24 -13.97 6.53 10.87
N ASP A 25 -14.91 6.02 10.05
CA ASP A 25 -15.00 4.59 9.74
C ASP A 25 -13.79 4.11 8.92
N TYR A 26 -13.33 4.92 7.96
CA TYR A 26 -12.14 4.63 7.18
C TYR A 26 -10.88 4.54 8.05
N ASN A 27 -10.68 5.48 8.97
CA ASN A 27 -9.55 5.46 9.91
C ASN A 27 -9.62 4.26 10.86
N LYS A 28 -10.80 3.94 11.40
CA LYS A 28 -11.00 2.72 12.20
C LYS A 28 -10.65 1.45 11.43
N ARG A 29 -11.03 1.38 10.15
CA ARG A 29 -10.66 0.26 9.28
C ARG A 29 -9.14 0.18 9.09
N ILE A 30 -8.45 1.30 8.84
CA ILE A 30 -6.98 1.32 8.73
C ILE A 30 -6.34 0.81 10.01
N ASP A 31 -6.74 1.33 11.17
CA ASP A 31 -6.19 0.93 12.48
C ASP A 31 -6.41 -0.57 12.75
N PHE A 32 -7.61 -1.07 12.45
CA PHE A 32 -7.92 -2.50 12.55
C PHE A 32 -6.97 -3.34 11.68
N LEU A 33 -6.75 -2.94 10.42
CA LEU A 33 -5.90 -3.66 9.49
C LEU A 33 -4.41 -3.61 9.87
N ILE A 34 -3.93 -2.46 10.34
CA ILE A 34 -2.57 -2.31 10.86
C ILE A 34 -2.35 -3.26 12.05
N ASN A 35 -3.31 -3.30 12.98
CA ASN A 35 -3.25 -4.20 14.13
C ASN A 35 -3.31 -5.68 13.73
N LYS A 36 -4.20 -6.04 12.79
CA LYS A 36 -4.31 -7.40 12.22
C LYS A 36 -2.97 -7.89 11.66
N TYR A 37 -2.22 -7.01 11.00
CA TYR A 37 -0.96 -7.34 10.32
C TYR A 37 0.32 -6.86 11.03
N ILE A 38 0.23 -6.43 12.29
CA ILE A 38 1.33 -5.73 12.98
C ILE A 38 2.66 -6.50 12.99
N LYS A 39 2.61 -7.84 13.13
CA LYS A 39 3.81 -8.71 13.09
C LYS A 39 4.45 -8.76 11.70
N GLN A 40 3.66 -8.63 10.64
CA GLN A 40 4.14 -8.64 9.26
C GLN A 40 4.60 -7.25 8.79
N LEU A 41 4.14 -6.20 9.48
CA LEU A 41 4.42 -4.79 9.21
C LEU A 41 5.51 -4.19 10.10
N THR A 42 6.12 -4.94 11.02
CA THR A 42 7.03 -4.45 12.08
C THR A 42 8.21 -3.58 11.59
N LYS A 43 8.59 -3.65 10.30
CA LYS A 43 9.67 -2.83 9.70
C LYS A 43 9.18 -1.90 8.59
N PHE A 44 7.87 -1.78 8.40
CA PHE A 44 7.25 -0.98 7.38
C PHE A 44 6.46 0.14 8.02
N ASN A 45 6.57 1.33 7.46
CA ASN A 45 5.78 2.47 7.87
C ASN A 45 4.55 2.56 6.98
N TYR A 46 3.40 2.86 7.57
CA TYR A 46 2.24 3.31 6.82
C TYR A 46 2.58 4.64 6.11
N ILE A 47 2.20 4.77 4.85
CA ILE A 47 2.49 5.95 4.03
C ILE A 47 1.18 6.67 3.71
N ILE A 48 1.14 7.96 4.04
CA ILE A 48 0.03 8.83 3.69
C ILE A 48 0.06 9.10 2.18
N LYS A 49 -1.11 9.21 1.54
CA LYS A 49 -1.24 9.32 0.07
C LYS A 49 -0.35 10.41 -0.54
N ASP A 50 -0.25 11.56 0.12
CA ASP A 50 0.53 12.71 -0.36
C ASP A 50 2.05 12.49 -0.28
N GLU A 51 2.49 11.53 0.53
CA GLU A 51 3.91 11.20 0.70
C GLU A 51 4.40 10.16 -0.31
N ILE A 52 3.48 9.46 -1.00
CA ILE A 52 3.82 8.34 -1.89
C ILE A 52 4.80 8.77 -2.98
N ASP A 53 4.61 9.95 -3.57
CA ASP A 53 5.44 10.42 -4.68
C ASP A 53 6.87 10.82 -4.24
N SER A 54 7.10 10.93 -2.92
CA SER A 54 8.40 11.23 -2.33
C SER A 54 9.23 9.98 -1.96
N LEU A 55 8.66 8.78 -2.13
CA LEU A 55 9.32 7.53 -1.75
C LEU A 55 10.57 7.28 -2.60
N LYS A 56 11.63 6.79 -1.96
CA LYS A 56 12.91 6.51 -2.62
C LYS A 56 12.84 5.20 -3.41
N MET A 57 13.31 5.23 -4.66
CA MET A 57 13.42 4.02 -5.47
C MET A 57 14.30 2.96 -4.77
N GLY A 58 13.97 1.69 -4.96
CA GLY A 58 14.66 0.55 -4.37
C GLY A 58 14.19 0.16 -2.96
N GLY A 59 13.39 1.00 -2.28
CA GLY A 59 12.76 0.59 -1.03
C GLY A 59 11.67 -0.46 -1.24
N TYR A 60 11.26 -1.12 -0.16
CA TYR A 60 10.34 -2.24 -0.21
C TYR A 60 8.91 -1.81 0.05
N VAL A 61 7.96 -2.36 -0.71
CA VAL A 61 6.54 -2.02 -0.65
C VAL A 61 5.73 -3.24 -0.23
N LYS A 62 4.85 -3.03 0.74
CA LYS A 62 3.68 -3.87 1.01
C LYS A 62 2.43 -3.02 0.81
N TYR A 63 1.32 -3.66 0.51
CA TYR A 63 0.04 -2.96 0.47
C TYR A 63 -1.09 -3.85 0.95
N ILE A 64 -2.17 -3.24 1.41
CA ILE A 64 -3.43 -3.93 1.66
C ILE A 64 -4.39 -3.59 0.52
N ASN A 65 -4.94 -4.63 -0.11
CA ASN A 65 -5.89 -4.49 -1.21
C ASN A 65 -7.31 -4.14 -0.72
N ASP A 66 -8.23 -3.98 -1.67
CA ASP A 66 -9.65 -3.77 -1.42
C ASP A 66 -10.35 -4.96 -0.72
N MET A 67 -9.71 -6.13 -0.72
CA MET A 67 -10.16 -7.35 -0.03
C MET A 67 -9.55 -7.51 1.37
N ASP A 68 -8.90 -6.47 1.92
CA ASP A 68 -8.26 -6.49 3.25
C ASP A 68 -7.12 -7.52 3.39
N GLU A 69 -6.48 -7.88 2.28
CA GLU A 69 -5.35 -8.80 2.23
C GLU A 69 -4.02 -8.05 2.13
N LEU A 70 -3.07 -8.42 3.00
CA LEU A 70 -1.72 -7.89 2.93
C LEU A 70 -0.90 -8.60 1.84
N ILE A 71 -0.40 -7.82 0.88
CA ILE A 71 0.37 -8.30 -0.25
C ILE A 71 1.81 -7.76 -0.21
N TRP A 72 2.78 -8.66 -0.41
CA TRP A 72 4.17 -8.30 -0.67
C TRP A 72 4.36 -7.94 -2.13
N ALA A 73 4.61 -6.66 -2.40
CA ALA A 73 4.77 -6.11 -3.74
C ALA A 73 6.22 -6.11 -4.25
N GLY A 74 7.21 -6.14 -3.36
CA GLY A 74 8.63 -6.15 -3.75
C GLY A 74 9.28 -4.78 -3.71
N ALA A 75 10.33 -4.59 -4.50
CA ALA A 75 11.12 -3.37 -4.49
C ALA A 75 10.51 -2.29 -5.40
N LEU A 76 10.43 -1.06 -4.91
CA LEU A 76 9.92 0.11 -5.63
C LEU A 76 10.81 0.42 -6.83
N TYR A 77 10.21 0.42 -8.00
CA TYR A 77 10.89 0.65 -9.27
C TYR A 77 10.51 1.99 -9.91
N LYS A 78 9.23 2.36 -9.85
CA LYS A 78 8.72 3.58 -10.46
C LYS A 78 7.44 4.02 -9.76
N ILE A 79 7.20 5.32 -9.73
CA ILE A 79 5.91 5.91 -9.36
C ILE A 79 5.42 6.75 -10.53
N ASP A 80 4.13 6.68 -10.84
CA ASP A 80 3.45 7.58 -11.75
C ASP A 80 2.28 8.31 -11.05
N SER A 81 1.50 9.06 -11.82
CA SER A 81 0.37 9.84 -11.29
C SER A 81 -0.64 9.02 -10.48
N ASN A 82 -0.85 7.74 -10.79
CA ASN A 82 -1.90 6.91 -10.17
C ASN A 82 -1.39 5.58 -9.60
N TYR A 83 -0.17 5.19 -9.93
CA TYR A 83 0.34 3.84 -9.73
C TYR A 83 1.74 3.83 -9.14
N ILE A 84 1.95 2.82 -8.30
CA ILE A 84 3.26 2.38 -7.83
C ILE A 84 3.61 1.13 -8.62
N TYR A 85 4.82 1.09 -9.16
CA TYR A 85 5.39 -0.07 -9.83
C TYR A 85 6.50 -0.66 -8.99
N THR A 86 6.41 -1.96 -8.75
CA THR A 86 7.39 -2.70 -7.98
C THR A 86 7.90 -3.89 -8.76
N ILE A 87 9.09 -4.38 -8.40
CA ILE A 87 9.68 -5.60 -8.97
C ILE A 87 9.73 -6.67 -7.88
N LYS A 88 9.17 -7.84 -8.19
CA LYS A 88 9.20 -9.04 -7.37
C LYS A 88 9.36 -10.25 -8.28
N ASP A 89 10.36 -11.09 -8.01
CA ASP A 89 10.60 -12.34 -8.78
C ASP A 89 10.66 -12.09 -10.30
N ASN A 90 11.37 -11.03 -10.71
CA ASN A 90 11.48 -10.55 -12.10
C ASN A 90 10.16 -10.13 -12.78
N GLN A 91 9.09 -9.97 -12.02
CA GLN A 91 7.80 -9.47 -12.51
C GLN A 91 7.54 -8.05 -12.02
N ILE A 92 6.93 -7.25 -12.88
CA ILE A 92 6.47 -5.90 -12.52
C ILE A 92 5.05 -6.00 -11.96
N ILE A 93 4.87 -5.54 -10.73
CA ILE A 93 3.55 -5.41 -10.11
C ILE A 93 3.12 -3.96 -10.19
N LYS A 94 1.89 -3.73 -10.65
CA LYS A 94 1.27 -2.41 -10.77
C LYS A 94 0.20 -2.25 -9.69
N ILE A 95 0.35 -1.25 -8.83
CA ILE A 95 -0.51 -1.02 -7.65
C ILE A 95 -1.16 0.34 -7.79
N ASN A 96 -2.48 0.44 -7.68
CA ASN A 96 -3.17 1.73 -7.69
C ASN A 96 -2.98 2.42 -6.33
N LYS A 97 -2.31 3.57 -6.29
CA LYS A 97 -1.93 4.25 -5.03
C LYS A 97 -3.11 4.85 -4.25
N PHE A 98 -4.26 5.02 -4.90
CA PHE A 98 -5.46 5.60 -4.28
C PHE A 98 -6.43 4.55 -3.72
N LYS A 99 -6.36 3.32 -4.23
CA LYS A 99 -7.25 2.21 -3.82
C LYS A 99 -6.66 1.32 -2.73
N ASN A 100 -5.35 1.40 -2.51
CA ASN A 100 -4.63 0.49 -1.62
C ASN A 100 -4.00 1.24 -0.45
N ILE A 101 -3.90 0.60 0.71
CA ILE A 101 -3.18 1.13 1.87
C ILE A 101 -1.71 0.76 1.68
N ILE A 102 -0.82 1.74 1.56
CA ILE A 102 0.58 1.52 1.21
C ILE A 102 1.46 1.52 2.45
N PHE A 103 2.37 0.55 2.50
CA PHE A 103 3.38 0.41 3.51
C PHE A 103 4.76 0.35 2.88
N TYR A 104 5.71 1.10 3.40
CA TYR A 104 7.03 1.23 2.81
C TYR A 104 8.14 1.06 3.85
N LYS A 105 9.20 0.38 3.44
CA LYS A 105 10.46 0.28 4.18
C LYS A 105 11.58 0.78 3.28
N ASN A 106 12.32 1.78 3.73
CA ASN A 106 13.48 2.24 2.97
C ASN A 106 14.58 1.15 2.91
N HIS A 107 15.28 1.06 1.79
CA HIS A 107 16.39 0.12 1.64
C HIS A 107 17.61 0.65 2.42
N ILE A 108 18.11 -0.12 3.42
CA ILE A 108 19.29 0.27 4.21
C ILE A 108 20.53 -0.37 3.56
N THR A 109 21.37 0.47 2.97
CA THR A 109 22.28 0.15 1.87
C THR A 109 23.58 -0.61 2.19
N GLN A 110 23.77 -1.18 3.39
CA GLN A 110 24.96 -2.01 3.66
C GLN A 110 24.70 -3.34 4.37
N GLN A 111 23.83 -3.41 5.37
CA GLN A 111 23.64 -4.64 6.13
C GLN A 111 22.64 -5.62 5.52
N ASP A 112 21.63 -5.13 4.79
CA ASP A 112 20.60 -5.99 4.17
C ASP A 112 21.15 -6.71 2.91
N LYS A 113 22.05 -6.07 2.14
CA LYS A 113 22.74 -6.71 0.99
C LYS A 113 23.48 -7.98 1.40
N THR A 114 24.21 -7.95 2.51
CA THR A 114 25.01 -9.08 2.98
C THR A 114 24.13 -10.23 3.45
N ARG A 115 22.95 -9.92 4.02
CA ARG A 115 22.04 -10.92 4.57
C ARG A 115 21.25 -11.65 3.49
N ASP A 116 20.77 -10.94 2.47
CA ASP A 116 20.08 -11.56 1.32
C ASP A 116 21.04 -12.39 0.45
N ILE A 117 22.29 -11.95 0.28
CA ILE A 117 23.36 -12.76 -0.35
C ILE A 117 23.68 -14.01 0.48
N PHE A 118 23.72 -13.92 1.81
CA PHE A 118 23.98 -15.08 2.67
C PHE A 118 22.84 -16.11 2.63
N ILE A 119 21.59 -15.68 2.66
CA ILE A 119 20.43 -16.58 2.62
C ILE A 119 20.33 -17.29 1.25
N THR A 120 20.52 -16.57 0.14
CA THR A 120 20.55 -17.19 -1.20
C THR A 120 21.74 -18.13 -1.41
N SER A 121 22.83 -17.95 -0.68
CA SER A 121 23.98 -18.87 -0.70
C SER A 121 23.71 -20.15 0.10
N LEU A 122 22.94 -20.08 1.18
CA LEU A 122 22.64 -21.23 2.04
C LEU A 122 21.58 -22.18 1.44
N ASP A 123 20.61 -21.65 0.69
CA ASP A 123 19.59 -22.47 0.02
C ASP A 123 20.13 -23.24 -1.20
N LYS A 124 21.32 -22.90 -1.71
CA LYS A 124 22.01 -23.69 -2.76
C LYS A 124 22.68 -24.97 -2.24
N TYR A 125 22.70 -25.20 -0.93
CA TYR A 125 23.34 -26.35 -0.29
C TYR A 125 22.36 -27.21 0.53
N LYS A 126 21.06 -27.14 0.22
CA LYS A 126 20.04 -28.06 0.74
C LYS A 126 19.43 -28.90 -0.37
#